data_AF-A0A8C6U2A9-F1
#
_entry.id   AF-A0A8C6U2A9-F1
#
_cell.length_a   1.000
_cell.length_b   1.000
_cell.length_c   1.000
_cell.angle_alpha   90.00
_cell.angle_beta   90.00
_cell.angle_gamma   90.00
#
_symmetry.space_group_name_H-M   'P 1'
#
loop_
_entity.id
_entity.type
_entity.pdbx_description
1 polymer ?
#
loop_
_entity_poly.entity_id
_entity_poly.type
_entity_poly.pdbx_seq_one_letter_code
_entity_poly.pdbx_strand_id
1 'polypeptide(L)' 'LTVFKMSDKPDISAVESFDKSKLKKTVTEEKNTLPTKETIEQEKTTV' A
#
# COMPACT_ATOMS: atom_id res chain seq x y z
N LEU A 1 -8.36 43.07 -6.92
CA LEU A 1 -7.16 42.23 -6.72
C LEU A 1 -7.61 40.98 -5.97
N THR A 2 -7.88 39.91 -6.70
CA THR A 2 -8.47 38.69 -6.17
C THR A 2 -7.49 38.04 -5.19
N VAL A 3 -7.93 37.85 -3.96
CA VAL A 3 -7.18 37.19 -2.89
C VAL A 3 -6.95 35.75 -3.32
N PHE A 4 -5.74 35.43 -3.80
CA PHE A 4 -5.32 34.07 -4.11
C PHE A 4 -5.34 33.27 -2.80
N LYS A 5 -6.44 32.57 -2.58
CA LYS A 5 -6.65 31.68 -1.46
C LYS A 5 -5.61 30.56 -1.53
N MET A 6 -4.53 30.67 -0.76
CA MET A 6 -3.60 29.56 -0.53
C MET A 6 -4.30 28.53 0.35
N SER A 7 -5.04 27.59 -0.25
CA SER A 7 -5.74 26.54 0.52
C SER A 7 -5.81 25.20 -0.20
N ASP A 8 -4.78 24.84 -0.96
CA ASP A 8 -4.70 23.53 -1.62
C ASP A 8 -3.54 22.67 -1.11
N LYS A 9 -3.15 22.82 0.16
CA LYS A 9 -2.29 21.83 0.82
C LYS A 9 -3.09 21.12 1.91
N PRO A 10 -3.16 19.78 1.90
CA PRO A 10 -3.82 19.04 2.97
C PRO A 10 -3.12 19.34 4.29
N ASP A 11 -3.92 19.52 5.35
CA ASP A 11 -3.42 19.62 6.71
C ASP A 11 -2.72 18.31 7.08
N ILE A 12 -1.39 18.35 7.19
CA ILE A 12 -0.54 17.20 7.53
C ILE A 12 -0.32 17.06 9.04
N SER A 13 -0.77 18.02 9.86
CA SER A 13 -0.61 17.97 11.33
C SER A 13 -1.38 16.80 11.95
N ALA A 14 -2.45 16.35 11.27
CA ALA A 14 -3.16 15.13 11.63
C ALA A 14 -2.29 13.86 11.57
N VAL A 15 -1.24 13.84 10.73
CA VAL A 15 -0.34 12.67 10.59
C VAL A 15 0.58 12.53 11.80
N GLU A 16 1.05 13.64 12.38
CA GLU A 16 1.96 13.64 13.53
C GLU A 16 1.30 13.14 14.82
N SER A 17 0.01 13.46 14.99
CA SER A 17 -0.78 13.13 16.20
C SER A 17 -1.66 11.90 16.04
N PHE A 18 -1.60 11.21 14.89
CA PHE A 18 -2.46 10.07 14.62
C PHE A 18 -2.13 8.87 15.51
N ASP A 19 -3.12 8.42 16.27
CA ASP A 19 -3.02 7.23 17.11
C ASP A 19 -3.15 5.93 16.28
N LYS A 20 -2.06 5.16 16.22
CA LYS A 20 -1.98 3.88 15.52
C LYS A 20 -2.94 2.83 16.07
N SER A 21 -3.44 2.97 17.31
CA SER A 21 -4.43 2.08 17.90
C SER A 21 -5.78 2.14 17.18
N LYS A 22 -6.09 3.28 16.54
CA LYS A 22 -7.32 3.51 15.76
C LYS A 22 -7.29 2.84 14.39
N LEU A 23 -6.16 2.25 13.99
CA LEU A 23 -6.07 1.46 12.75
C LEU A 23 -6.82 0.14 12.92
N LYS A 24 -7.66 -0.18 11.94
CA LYS A 24 -8.32 -1.49 11.88
C LYS A 24 -7.25 -2.57 11.76
N LYS A 25 -7.38 -3.63 12.57
CA LYS A 25 -6.56 -4.82 12.40
C LYS A 25 -6.93 -5.45 11.06
N THR A 26 -5.93 -5.57 10.19
CA THR A 26 -6.04 -6.28 8.93
C THR A 26 -5.07 -7.44 8.96
N VAL A 27 -5.49 -8.59 8.45
CA VAL A 27 -4.58 -9.69 8.16
C VAL A 27 -3.87 -9.33 6.86
N THR A 28 -2.56 -9.20 6.89
CA THR A 28 -1.76 -9.03 5.68
C THR A 28 -1.45 -10.41 5.13
N GLU A 29 -2.05 -10.76 3.99
CA GLU A 29 -1.70 -11.98 3.28
C GLU A 29 -0.44 -11.73 2.44
N GLU A 30 0.72 -12.12 2.98
CA GLU A 30 1.98 -12.11 2.25
C GLU A 30 1.96 -13.23 1.20
N LYS A 31 1.54 -12.89 -0.03
CA LYS A 31 1.62 -13.79 -1.19
C LYS A 31 3.03 -13.84 -1.78
N ASN A 32 3.99 -14.23 -0.95
CA ASN A 32 5.36 -14.49 -1.37
C ASN A 32 5.62 -16.00 -1.43
N THR A 33 4.62 -16.78 -1.87
CA THR A 33 4.80 -18.21 -2.10
C THR A 33 5.72 -18.38 -3.31
N LEU A 34 6.89 -18.98 -3.10
CA LEU A 34 7.73 -19.41 -4.21
C LEU A 34 6.91 -20.30 -5.16
N PRO A 35 7.09 -20.15 -6.49
CA PRO A 35 6.43 -21.04 -7.43
C PRO A 35 6.79 -22.49 -7.09
N THR A 36 5.79 -23.38 -7.15
CA THR A 36 6.02 -24.80 -6.92
C THR A 36 6.84 -25.38 -8.08
N LYS A 37 7.48 -26.54 -7.85
CA LYS A 37 8.27 -27.23 -8.89
C LYS A 37 7.46 -27.46 -10.18
N GLU A 38 6.16 -27.74 -10.04
CA GLU A 38 5.23 -27.95 -11.16
C GLU A 38 5.06 -26.67 -12.01
N THR A 39 4.90 -25.50 -11.38
CA THR A 39 4.82 -24.22 -12.09
C THR A 39 6.12 -23.91 -12.84
N ILE A 40 7.27 -24.18 -12.23
CA ILE A 40 8.59 -23.97 -12.85
C ILE A 40 8.78 -24.88 -14.08
N GLU A 41 8.34 -26.15 -14.00
CA GLU A 41 8.45 -27.10 -15.12
C GLU A 41 7.48 -26.77 -16.26
N GLN A 42 6.27 -26.29 -15.96
CA GLN A 42 5.32 -25.79 -16.95
C GLN A 42 5.89 -24.59 -17.71
N GLU A 43 6.47 -23.61 -17.00
CA GLU A 43 7.11 -22.46 -17.64
C GLU A 43 8.31 -22.88 -18.50
N LYS A 44 9.16 -23.78 -17.99
CA LYS A 44 10.32 -24.31 -18.74
C LYS A 44 9.91 -25.01 -20.04
N THR A 45 8.77 -25.68 -20.05
CA THR A 45 8.28 -26.45 -21.21
C THR A 45 7.49 -25.58 -22.20
N THR A 46 7.01 -24.42 -21.77
CA THR A 46 6.25 -23.48 -22.60
C THR A 46 7.15 -22.50 -23.38
N VAL A 47 8.48 -22.63 -23.27
CA VAL A 47 9.47 -21.88 -24.08
C VAL A 47 9.95 -22.69 -25.27
#